data_AF-A0A937SA60-F1
#
_entry.id   AF-A0A937SA60-F1
#
_cell.length_a   1.000
_cell.length_b   1.000
_cell.length_c   1.000
_cell.angle_alpha   90.00
_cell.angle_beta   90.00
_cell.angle_gamma   90.00
#
_symmetry.space_group_name_H-M   'P 1'
#
loop_
_entity.id
_entity.type
_entity.pdbx_description
1 polymer ?
#
loop_
_entity_poly.entity_id
_entity_poly.type
_entity_poly.pdbx_seq_one_letter_code
_entity_poly.pdbx_strand_id
1 'polypeptide(L)'
;MRLNIRERRQKVFQAFSAKGPLTIRAIAQATGISKSSVHRHQQAMTRRHQYPESRVWESAIGAQWLKRLVVATVFIFCFKRGVGCESLAEFFRLLGLEQQVGVSVSSLRQIRTQMETQILDYQRLQQSQLEHPQTPVEACVSVDETFLDQVVLVLLDLPSGFILVEEMSQDYRYETWQQHTQQALSKLGLNIHYCVSDRAKALVKLALDELGCPSIADLFHALRELSQGIGSELSEHLFRVNRRLRELDDSTANASLKQQLQVQQSGLEQAQTQYRSILHQLTTTLHPFAIRLGIPQTSKMVESEFQQQATTLRTLKQTDQLSDKPGSLSKFERQRHDLAAVVDLWWKWVEQSLSVRDCERSTGDWVKQHLLPVHYWHQQSVRTKNPTLKAAYQIAAQHAQAALMRHPITTAMSCEQFTQWQTWATSMVTKFQRTSSPVEGRNGYLSQIHHNRRGLSTRRLRVMTTIHNFHLQRSDGSTAAERLFGKPSPDLFEWLVQQMPVLPQARRGKAAAKARTPFLPTVPA
;
A
#
# COMPACT_ATOMS: atom_id res chain seq x y z
N MET A 1 -23.18 8.45 42.17
CA MET A 1 -22.05 8.25 41.23
C MET A 1 -20.93 9.25 41.54
N ARG A 2 -19.69 8.81 41.83
CA ARG A 2 -18.57 9.72 42.14
C ARG A 2 -18.03 10.32 40.83
N LEU A 3 -18.21 11.62 40.63
CA LEU A 3 -17.68 12.34 39.47
C LEU A 3 -16.14 12.28 39.42
N ASN A 4 -15.57 12.07 38.25
CA ASN A 4 -14.12 12.17 38.02
C ASN A 4 -13.66 13.64 37.94
N ILE A 5 -12.34 13.88 37.92
CA ILE A 5 -11.76 15.24 37.99
C ILE A 5 -12.20 16.11 36.79
N ARG A 6 -12.33 15.53 35.58
CA ARG A 6 -12.70 16.26 34.37
C ARG A 6 -14.19 16.61 34.35
N GLU A 7 -15.05 15.68 34.79
CA GLU A 7 -16.49 15.92 34.94
C GLU A 7 -16.77 17.02 35.98
N ARG A 8 -16.07 17.01 37.12
CA ARG A 8 -16.17 18.08 38.12
C ARG A 8 -15.76 19.44 37.54
N ARG A 9 -14.64 19.48 36.81
CA ARG A 9 -14.16 20.68 36.12
C ARG A 9 -15.18 21.21 35.11
N GLN A 10 -15.78 20.33 34.29
CA GLN A 10 -16.77 20.72 33.29
C GLN A 10 -18.06 21.25 33.92
N LYS A 11 -18.55 20.64 35.00
CA LYS A 11 -19.69 21.17 35.76
C LYS A 11 -19.40 22.55 36.35
N VAL A 12 -18.20 22.76 36.91
CA VAL A 12 -17.76 24.07 37.42
C VAL A 12 -17.70 25.10 36.29
N PHE A 13 -17.14 24.74 35.13
CA PHE A 13 -17.04 25.62 33.97
C PHE A 13 -18.41 26.00 33.38
N GLN A 14 -19.34 25.04 33.28
CA GLN A 14 -20.72 25.28 32.83
C GLN A 14 -21.46 26.22 33.77
N ALA A 15 -21.37 25.98 35.09
CA ALA A 15 -21.97 26.85 36.10
C ALA A 15 -21.42 28.29 36.02
N PHE A 16 -20.12 28.43 35.78
CA PHE A 16 -19.47 29.73 35.58
C PHE A 16 -19.89 30.43 34.28
N SER A 17 -20.08 29.68 33.19
CA SER A 17 -20.40 30.25 31.88
C SER A 17 -21.88 30.61 31.70
N ALA A 18 -22.79 29.94 32.42
CA ALA A 18 -24.24 30.11 32.23
C ALA A 18 -24.88 31.24 33.07
N LYS A 19 -24.21 31.74 34.12
CA LYS A 19 -24.86 32.58 35.16
C LYS A 19 -24.08 33.85 35.56
N GLY A 20 -23.10 34.29 34.78
CA GLY A 20 -22.26 35.45 35.14
C GLY A 20 -21.35 35.17 36.36
N PRO A 21 -20.78 36.21 37.00
CA PRO A 21 -19.83 36.04 38.11
C PRO A 21 -20.52 35.50 39.38
N LEU A 22 -20.65 34.16 39.47
CA LEU A 22 -21.13 33.48 40.67
C LEU A 22 -20.02 33.30 41.71
N THR A 23 -20.38 33.43 43.00
CA THR A 23 -19.46 33.11 44.11
C THR A 23 -19.16 31.61 44.17
N ILE A 24 -18.00 31.22 44.71
CA ILE A 24 -17.62 29.81 44.93
C ILE A 24 -18.71 29.04 45.70
N ARG A 25 -19.40 29.71 46.65
CA ARG A 25 -20.49 29.11 47.43
C ARG A 25 -21.70 28.78 46.55
N ALA A 26 -22.09 29.70 45.67
CA ALA A 26 -23.21 29.50 44.74
C ALA A 26 -22.91 28.38 43.73
N ILE A 27 -21.68 28.31 43.20
CA ILE A 27 -21.26 27.23 42.29
C ILE A 27 -21.23 25.88 43.02
N ALA A 28 -20.73 25.83 44.26
CA ALA A 28 -20.73 24.62 45.06
C ALA A 28 -22.15 24.08 45.30
N GLN A 29 -23.10 24.96 45.62
CA GLN A 29 -24.51 24.62 45.80
C GLN A 29 -25.16 24.15 44.49
N ALA A 30 -24.91 24.84 43.38
CA ALA A 30 -25.49 24.51 42.08
C ALA A 30 -24.93 23.20 41.47
N THR A 31 -23.68 22.83 41.79
CA THR A 31 -23.01 21.66 41.20
C THR A 31 -22.94 20.44 42.13
N GLY A 32 -23.24 20.61 43.42
CA GLY A 32 -23.05 19.57 44.45
C GLY A 32 -21.58 19.25 44.74
N ILE A 33 -20.65 20.11 44.32
CA ILE A 33 -19.21 19.94 44.50
C ILE A 33 -18.74 20.77 45.71
N SER A 34 -17.82 20.25 46.52
CA SER A 34 -17.33 20.99 47.70
C SER A 34 -16.68 22.33 47.33
N LYS A 35 -16.83 23.34 48.20
CA LYS A 35 -16.26 24.69 48.01
C LYS A 35 -14.74 24.65 47.71
N SER A 36 -14.01 23.81 48.45
CA SER A 36 -12.56 23.64 48.26
C SER A 36 -12.20 23.02 46.90
N SER A 37 -13.05 22.13 46.37
CA SER A 37 -12.86 21.56 45.03
C SER A 37 -13.21 22.56 43.94
N VAL A 38 -14.31 23.32 44.09
CA VAL A 38 -14.69 24.40 43.16
C VAL A 38 -13.57 25.43 43.06
N HIS A 39 -13.06 25.91 44.21
CA HIS A 39 -11.96 26.86 44.26
C HIS A 39 -10.71 26.34 43.53
N ARG A 40 -10.31 25.09 43.78
CA ARG A 40 -9.16 24.46 43.09
C ARG A 40 -9.38 24.37 41.57
N HIS A 41 -10.58 24.00 41.13
CA HIS A 41 -10.89 23.93 39.70
C HIS A 41 -10.84 25.31 39.04
N GLN A 42 -11.39 26.34 39.70
CA GLN A 42 -11.35 27.72 39.21
C GLN A 42 -9.90 28.22 39.08
N GLN A 43 -9.06 28.05 40.11
CA GLN A 43 -7.64 28.40 40.02
C GLN A 43 -6.93 27.66 38.89
N ALA A 44 -7.22 26.37 38.71
CA ALA A 44 -6.60 25.60 37.63
C ALA A 44 -7.05 26.08 36.24
N MET A 45 -8.30 26.53 36.08
CA MET A 45 -8.81 27.11 34.84
C MET A 45 -8.14 28.45 34.53
N THR A 46 -8.06 29.36 35.51
CA THR A 46 -7.35 30.64 35.34
C THR A 46 -5.91 30.43 34.88
N ARG A 47 -5.20 29.46 35.45
CA ARG A 47 -3.81 29.13 35.03
C ARG A 47 -3.70 28.61 33.60
N ARG A 48 -4.74 27.95 33.09
CA ARG A 48 -4.79 27.40 31.73
C ARG A 48 -5.33 28.40 30.71
N HIS A 49 -6.07 29.42 31.13
CA HIS A 49 -6.58 30.49 30.29
C HIS A 49 -5.46 31.48 29.92
N GLN A 50 -4.43 31.00 29.24
CA GLN A 50 -3.31 31.82 28.78
C GLN A 50 -3.55 32.41 27.39
N TYR A 51 -4.44 31.77 26.61
CA TYR A 51 -4.78 32.17 25.24
C TYR A 51 -6.31 32.33 25.10
N PRO A 52 -6.80 33.19 24.18
CA PRO A 52 -8.24 33.41 23.97
C PRO A 52 -9.05 32.12 23.76
N GLU A 53 -8.51 31.17 23.00
CA GLU A 53 -9.10 29.88 22.65
C GLU A 53 -9.08 28.86 23.80
N SER A 54 -8.31 29.11 24.88
CA SER A 54 -8.17 28.18 26.00
C SER A 54 -9.50 27.82 26.66
N ARG A 55 -10.46 28.75 26.62
CA ARG A 55 -11.81 28.57 27.17
C ARG A 55 -12.62 27.52 26.41
N VAL A 56 -12.36 27.33 25.11
CA VAL A 56 -13.07 26.35 24.28
C VAL A 56 -12.83 24.93 24.82
N TRP A 57 -11.59 24.63 25.20
CA TRP A 57 -11.15 23.31 25.67
C TRP A 57 -11.68 22.92 27.06
N GLU A 58 -12.22 23.87 27.81
CA GLU A 58 -12.88 23.65 29.11
C GLU A 58 -14.29 23.06 28.95
N SER A 59 -14.94 23.32 27.82
CA SER A 59 -16.28 22.81 27.52
C SER A 59 -16.26 21.29 27.26
N ALA A 60 -17.42 20.63 27.39
CA ALA A 60 -17.53 19.20 27.06
C ALA A 60 -17.26 18.92 25.58
N ILE A 61 -17.79 19.76 24.70
CA ILE A 61 -17.62 19.66 23.24
C ILE A 61 -16.15 19.90 22.86
N GLY A 62 -15.53 20.98 23.33
CA GLY A 62 -14.12 21.28 23.06
C GLY A 62 -13.18 20.23 23.65
N ALA A 63 -13.51 19.67 24.80
CA ALA A 63 -12.79 18.56 25.41
C ALA A 63 -12.79 17.28 24.53
N GLN A 64 -13.92 16.96 23.90
CA GLN A 64 -14.07 15.83 22.98
C GLN A 64 -13.35 16.11 21.66
N TRP A 65 -13.48 17.31 21.11
CA TRP A 65 -12.76 17.72 19.91
C TRP A 65 -11.24 17.67 20.11
N LEU A 66 -10.75 18.15 21.26
CA LEU A 66 -9.33 18.09 21.60
C LEU A 66 -8.81 16.65 21.71
N LYS A 67 -9.63 15.71 22.20
CA LYS A 67 -9.31 14.27 22.16
C LYS A 67 -9.17 13.80 20.70
N ARG A 68 -10.13 14.12 19.84
CA ARG A 68 -10.06 13.79 18.41
C ARG A 68 -8.82 14.37 17.75
N LEU A 69 -8.46 15.63 18.03
CA LEU A 69 -7.25 16.27 17.52
C LEU A 69 -6.01 15.46 17.91
N VAL A 70 -5.82 15.18 19.20
CA VAL A 70 -4.64 14.44 19.68
C VAL A 70 -4.56 13.04 19.07
N VAL A 71 -5.69 12.32 19.03
CA VAL A 71 -5.77 10.98 18.41
C VAL A 71 -5.46 11.06 16.91
N ALA A 72 -6.03 12.02 16.18
CA ALA A 72 -5.74 12.22 14.75
C ALA A 72 -4.27 12.54 14.49
N THR A 73 -3.68 13.45 15.27
CA THR A 73 -2.27 13.82 15.15
C THR A 73 -1.36 12.60 15.36
N VAL A 74 -1.59 11.81 16.42
CA VAL A 74 -0.79 10.60 16.66
C VAL A 74 -1.05 9.56 15.57
N PHE A 75 -2.31 9.37 15.15
CA PHE A 75 -2.66 8.38 14.15
C PHE A 75 -2.01 8.66 12.77
N ILE A 76 -2.11 9.90 12.29
CA ILE A 76 -1.53 10.31 11.00
C ILE A 76 -0.01 10.42 11.09
N PHE A 77 0.51 11.30 11.96
CA PHE A 77 1.93 11.62 11.94
C PHE A 77 2.76 10.50 12.57
N CYS A 78 2.31 9.94 13.68
CA CYS A 78 3.03 8.82 14.29
C CYS A 78 2.83 7.56 13.44
N PHE A 79 1.64 6.97 13.36
CA PHE A 79 1.53 5.63 12.77
C PHE A 79 1.70 5.59 11.25
N LYS A 80 1.13 6.53 10.50
CA LYS A 80 1.19 6.51 9.02
C LYS A 80 2.43 7.17 8.42
N ARG A 81 3.12 8.05 9.15
CA ARG A 81 4.27 8.83 8.62
C ARG A 81 5.58 8.63 9.35
N GLY A 82 5.56 7.95 10.50
CA GLY A 82 6.79 7.64 11.22
C GLY A 82 7.29 8.75 12.16
N VAL A 83 6.57 9.86 12.34
CA VAL A 83 7.02 11.01 13.14
C VAL A 83 7.21 10.65 14.62
N GLY A 84 8.30 11.14 15.21
CA GLY A 84 8.69 10.94 16.61
C GLY A 84 7.92 11.80 17.61
N CYS A 85 7.87 11.39 18.87
CA CYS A 85 7.11 12.09 19.90
C CYS A 85 7.68 13.47 20.27
N GLU A 86 8.95 13.71 19.97
CA GLU A 86 9.66 14.98 20.15
C GLU A 86 9.05 16.07 19.25
N SER A 87 8.93 15.81 17.95
CA SER A 87 8.29 16.72 17.00
C SER A 87 6.79 16.89 17.28
N LEU A 88 6.10 15.85 17.75
CA LEU A 88 4.70 15.97 18.17
C LEU A 88 4.54 16.87 19.40
N ALA A 89 5.47 16.78 20.37
CA ALA A 89 5.45 17.65 21.54
C ALA A 89 5.66 19.11 21.15
N GLU A 90 6.58 19.38 20.23
CA GLU A 90 6.76 20.71 19.64
C GLU A 90 5.50 21.20 18.92
N PHE A 91 4.93 20.38 18.04
CA PHE A 91 3.69 20.69 17.33
C PHE A 91 2.55 21.10 18.28
N PHE A 92 2.31 20.35 19.35
CA PHE A 92 1.26 20.71 20.31
C PHE A 92 1.58 21.96 21.14
N ARG A 93 2.86 22.28 21.39
CA ARG A 93 3.24 23.56 22.02
C ARG A 93 3.02 24.75 21.10
N LEU A 94 3.28 24.58 19.79
CA LEU A 94 2.97 25.62 18.80
C LEU A 94 1.47 25.89 18.71
N LEU A 95 0.62 24.91 19.05
CA LEU A 95 -0.83 25.08 19.18
C LEU A 95 -1.28 25.61 20.55
N GLY A 96 -0.37 25.90 21.48
CA GLY A 96 -0.70 26.38 22.84
C GLY A 96 -1.40 25.35 23.74
N LEU A 97 -1.26 24.05 23.45
CA LEU A 97 -2.01 22.98 24.12
C LEU A 97 -1.31 22.40 25.36
N GLU A 98 -0.10 22.85 25.68
CA GLU A 98 0.72 22.31 26.78
C GLU A 98 0.14 22.57 28.18
N GLN A 99 -0.75 23.56 28.31
CA GLN A 99 -1.49 23.79 29.55
C GLN A 99 -2.78 22.98 29.61
N GLN A 100 -3.27 22.47 28.48
CA GLN A 100 -4.54 21.75 28.38
C GLN A 100 -4.37 20.23 28.41
N VAL A 101 -3.29 19.72 27.80
CA VAL A 101 -2.98 18.30 27.62
C VAL A 101 -1.55 18.02 28.08
N GLY A 102 -1.30 16.82 28.59
CA GLY A 102 0.05 16.31 28.82
C GLY A 102 0.77 16.09 27.47
N VAL A 103 1.45 17.11 26.96
CA VAL A 103 2.17 17.08 25.66
C VAL A 103 3.66 16.75 25.80
N SER A 104 4.14 16.43 27.00
CA SER A 104 5.52 15.96 27.19
C SER A 104 5.78 14.70 26.37
N VAL A 105 7.02 14.49 25.92
CA VAL A 105 7.43 13.30 25.15
C VAL A 105 6.99 11.99 25.83
N SER A 106 7.15 11.87 27.15
CA SER A 106 6.72 10.68 27.91
C SER A 106 5.20 10.47 27.87
N SER A 107 4.42 11.53 28.07
CA SER A 107 2.95 11.48 27.96
C SER A 107 2.50 11.09 26.55
N LEU A 108 3.13 11.63 25.51
CA LEU A 108 2.81 11.27 24.12
C LEU A 108 3.20 9.82 23.80
N ARG A 109 4.31 9.31 24.36
CA ARG A 109 4.67 7.89 24.26
C ARG A 109 3.62 7.00 24.93
N GLN A 110 3.07 7.39 26.08
CA GLN A 110 1.98 6.68 26.75
C GLN A 110 0.71 6.65 25.90
N ILE A 111 0.29 7.81 25.34
CA ILE A 111 -0.85 7.89 24.43
C ILE A 111 -0.63 6.97 23.22
N ARG A 112 0.55 7.03 22.60
CA ARG A 112 0.90 6.16 21.46
C ARG A 112 0.77 4.68 21.84
N THR A 113 1.37 4.25 22.94
CA THR A 113 1.31 2.84 23.38
C THR A 113 -0.13 2.39 23.67
N GLN A 114 -0.95 3.26 24.25
CA GLN A 114 -2.38 2.99 24.43
C GLN A 114 -3.08 2.82 23.08
N MET A 115 -2.85 3.73 22.13
CA MET A 115 -3.41 3.62 20.78
C MET A 115 -2.95 2.35 20.06
N GLU A 116 -1.68 1.94 20.21
CA GLU A 116 -1.19 0.67 19.66
C GLU A 116 -1.98 -0.52 20.23
N THR A 117 -2.22 -0.55 21.56
CA THR A 117 -3.04 -1.60 22.17
C THR A 117 -4.43 -1.61 21.58
N GLN A 118 -5.05 -0.43 21.49
CA GLN A 118 -6.39 -0.31 20.95
C GLN A 118 -6.44 -0.79 19.48
N ILE A 119 -5.52 -0.37 18.61
CA ILE A 119 -5.48 -0.86 17.21
C ILE A 119 -5.38 -2.39 17.15
N LEU A 120 -4.57 -3.02 18.01
CA LEU A 120 -4.44 -4.47 18.05
C LEU A 120 -5.67 -5.17 18.65
N ASP A 121 -6.38 -4.54 19.57
CA ASP A 121 -7.67 -5.04 20.08
C ASP A 121 -8.73 -5.02 18.99
N TYR A 122 -8.81 -3.92 18.23
CA TYR A 122 -9.64 -3.83 17.04
C TYR A 122 -9.29 -4.93 16.03
N GLN A 123 -8.00 -5.14 15.73
CA GLN A 123 -7.54 -6.20 14.82
C GLN A 123 -8.08 -7.57 15.24
N ARG A 124 -7.95 -7.92 16.53
CA ARG A 124 -8.43 -9.22 17.06
C ARG A 124 -9.94 -9.37 16.90
N LEU A 125 -10.70 -8.31 17.20
CA LEU A 125 -12.15 -8.32 17.03
C LEU A 125 -12.55 -8.51 15.57
N GLN A 126 -11.93 -7.77 14.65
CA GLN A 126 -12.22 -7.92 13.22
C GLN A 126 -11.81 -9.30 12.70
N GLN A 127 -10.63 -9.81 13.08
CA GLN A 127 -10.18 -11.15 12.68
C GLN A 127 -11.19 -12.22 13.11
N SER A 128 -11.70 -12.18 14.35
CA SER A 128 -12.70 -13.16 14.80
C SER A 128 -14.01 -13.13 13.99
N GLN A 129 -14.35 -12.01 13.35
CA GLN A 129 -15.53 -11.89 12.48
C GLN A 129 -15.27 -12.38 11.04
N LEU A 130 -13.99 -12.47 10.66
CA LEU A 130 -13.53 -12.94 9.35
C LEU A 130 -13.18 -14.43 9.34
N GLU A 131 -12.93 -15.03 10.51
CA GLU A 131 -12.70 -16.46 10.66
C GLU A 131 -13.92 -17.28 10.19
N HIS A 132 -13.67 -18.42 9.56
CA HIS A 132 -14.68 -19.39 9.11
C HIS A 132 -15.79 -18.77 8.23
N PRO A 133 -15.42 -18.19 7.07
CA PRO A 133 -16.43 -17.65 6.15
C PRO A 133 -17.36 -18.77 5.66
N GLN A 134 -18.64 -18.42 5.45
CA GLN A 134 -19.65 -19.37 4.97
C GLN A 134 -19.38 -19.86 3.54
N THR A 135 -18.70 -19.05 2.75
CA THR A 135 -18.29 -19.35 1.38
C THR A 135 -16.77 -19.20 1.27
N PRO A 136 -16.10 -20.03 0.47
CA PRO A 136 -14.68 -19.86 0.18
C PRO A 136 -14.38 -18.44 -0.29
N VAL A 137 -13.29 -17.88 0.23
CA VAL A 137 -12.82 -16.54 -0.15
C VAL A 137 -11.80 -16.70 -1.26
N GLU A 138 -12.19 -16.30 -2.47
CA GLU A 138 -11.37 -16.45 -3.66
C GLU A 138 -10.25 -15.40 -3.69
N ALA A 139 -9.00 -15.83 -3.83
CA ALA A 139 -7.83 -14.95 -3.78
C ALA A 139 -6.82 -15.26 -4.89
N CYS A 140 -6.02 -14.27 -5.27
CA CYS A 140 -4.76 -14.49 -5.97
C CYS A 140 -3.67 -13.65 -5.30
N VAL A 141 -2.58 -14.31 -4.92
CA VAL A 141 -1.66 -13.75 -3.93
C VAL A 141 -0.32 -13.41 -4.54
N SER A 142 0.43 -12.57 -3.83
CA SER A 142 1.84 -12.39 -4.08
C SER A 142 2.61 -12.48 -2.78
N VAL A 143 3.81 -13.02 -2.89
CA VAL A 143 4.76 -13.24 -1.80
C VAL A 143 6.07 -12.58 -2.17
N ASP A 144 6.67 -11.91 -1.19
CA ASP A 144 7.99 -11.28 -1.32
C ASP A 144 8.62 -11.07 0.05
N GLU A 145 9.92 -10.77 0.05
CA GLU A 145 10.70 -10.47 1.25
C GLU A 145 11.32 -9.07 1.18
N THR A 146 11.29 -8.35 2.31
CA THR A 146 12.07 -7.11 2.49
C THR A 146 13.13 -7.27 3.54
N PHE A 147 14.35 -6.88 3.21
CA PHE A 147 15.51 -6.98 4.08
C PHE A 147 15.74 -5.64 4.80
N LEU A 148 15.40 -5.61 6.10
CA LEU A 148 15.68 -4.50 7.02
C LEU A 148 16.75 -4.96 8.04
N ASP A 149 16.60 -4.64 9.33
CA ASP A 149 17.42 -5.24 10.40
C ASP A 149 17.14 -6.76 10.53
N GLN A 150 15.90 -7.15 10.21
CA GLN A 150 15.41 -8.50 10.07
C GLN A 150 14.69 -8.61 8.73
N VAL A 151 14.44 -9.84 8.26
CA VAL A 151 13.66 -10.04 7.05
C VAL A 151 12.18 -9.90 7.39
N VAL A 152 11.44 -9.14 6.58
CA VAL A 152 9.98 -9.05 6.68
C VAL A 152 9.38 -9.87 5.55
N LEU A 153 8.59 -10.88 5.92
CA LEU A 153 7.87 -11.75 5.01
C LEU A 153 6.49 -11.14 4.73
N VAL A 154 6.14 -10.94 3.46
CA VAL A 154 4.86 -10.32 3.08
C VAL A 154 4.10 -11.23 2.11
N LEU A 155 2.91 -11.67 2.53
CA LEU A 155 1.92 -12.33 1.67
C LEU A 155 0.66 -11.47 1.62
N LEU A 156 0.23 -11.09 0.42
CA LEU A 156 -1.01 -10.32 0.24
C LEU A 156 -1.84 -10.82 -0.93
N ASP A 157 -3.15 -10.61 -0.85
CA ASP A 157 -4.06 -10.78 -1.98
C ASP A 157 -3.97 -9.56 -2.92
N LEU A 158 -3.66 -9.79 -4.19
CA LEU A 158 -3.35 -8.73 -5.16
C LEU A 158 -4.58 -7.88 -5.54
N PRO A 159 -5.79 -8.45 -5.80
CA PRO A 159 -6.96 -7.67 -6.16
C PRO A 159 -7.46 -6.79 -5.01
N SER A 160 -7.53 -7.32 -3.77
CA SER A 160 -7.98 -6.56 -2.60
C SER A 160 -6.89 -5.70 -2.00
N GLY A 161 -5.62 -6.10 -2.11
CA GLY A 161 -4.50 -5.53 -1.37
C GLY A 161 -4.48 -5.91 0.12
N PHE A 162 -5.28 -6.90 0.55
CA PHE A 162 -5.33 -7.34 1.94
C PHE A 162 -4.06 -8.13 2.26
N ILE A 163 -3.38 -7.71 3.33
CA ILE A 163 -2.18 -8.36 3.81
C ILE A 163 -2.60 -9.55 4.68
N LEU A 164 -2.25 -10.74 4.22
CA LEU A 164 -2.54 -12.02 4.85
C LEU A 164 -1.44 -12.42 5.84
N VAL A 165 -0.18 -12.20 5.45
CA VAL A 165 1.01 -12.40 6.31
C VAL A 165 1.89 -11.17 6.23
N GLU A 166 2.31 -10.64 7.37
CA GLU A 166 3.34 -9.61 7.46
C GLU A 166 4.11 -9.76 8.77
N GLU A 167 5.20 -10.52 8.72
CA GLU A 167 5.92 -10.98 9.90
C GLU A 167 7.42 -10.69 9.81
N MET A 168 8.02 -10.33 10.95
CA MET A 168 9.47 -10.21 11.09
C MET A 168 10.08 -11.57 11.39
N SER A 169 11.12 -11.91 10.66
CA SER A 169 11.82 -13.18 10.74
C SER A 169 13.33 -13.02 10.67
N GLN A 170 14.04 -13.99 11.24
CA GLN A 170 15.50 -14.09 11.16
C GLN A 170 15.98 -14.68 9.82
N ASP A 171 15.11 -15.43 9.13
CA ASP A 171 15.38 -16.01 7.82
C ASP A 171 14.13 -16.05 6.93
N TYR A 172 14.32 -16.44 5.67
CA TYR A 172 13.29 -16.51 4.63
C TYR A 172 13.25 -17.90 3.99
N ARG A 173 13.55 -18.93 4.79
CA ARG A 173 13.50 -20.32 4.32
C ARG A 173 12.05 -20.79 4.19
N TYR A 174 11.87 -21.87 3.43
CA TYR A 174 10.56 -22.46 3.20
C TYR A 174 9.85 -22.82 4.50
N GLU A 175 10.55 -23.42 5.47
CA GLU A 175 9.97 -23.86 6.75
C GLU A 175 9.40 -22.67 7.54
N THR A 176 10.11 -21.55 7.52
CA THR A 176 9.70 -20.31 8.18
C THR A 176 8.47 -19.71 7.50
N TRP A 177 8.48 -19.66 6.17
CA TRP A 177 7.32 -19.24 5.38
C TRP A 177 6.10 -20.14 5.62
N GLN A 178 6.29 -21.45 5.64
CA GLN A 178 5.26 -22.45 5.89
C GLN A 178 4.59 -22.21 7.25
N GLN A 179 5.38 -22.08 8.32
CA GLN A 179 4.84 -21.87 9.66
C GLN A 179 3.94 -20.63 9.74
N HIS A 180 4.41 -19.49 9.22
CA HIS A 180 3.64 -18.24 9.27
C HIS A 180 2.39 -18.30 8.39
N THR A 181 2.49 -18.94 7.23
CA THR A 181 1.37 -19.09 6.28
C THR A 181 0.28 -20.00 6.86
N GLN A 182 0.64 -21.16 7.42
CA GLN A 182 -0.33 -22.07 8.07
C GLN A 182 -1.09 -21.40 9.20
N GLN A 183 -0.35 -20.68 10.05
CA GLN A 183 -0.93 -19.96 11.18
C GLN A 183 -1.93 -18.89 10.72
N ALA A 184 -1.61 -18.16 9.65
CA ALA A 184 -2.45 -17.07 9.17
C ALA A 184 -3.66 -17.55 8.36
N LEU A 185 -3.50 -18.56 7.51
CA LEU A 185 -4.50 -18.93 6.51
C LEU A 185 -5.52 -19.97 6.98
N SER A 186 -5.17 -20.82 7.96
CA SER A 186 -5.98 -21.95 8.41
C SER A 186 -7.44 -21.62 8.76
N LYS A 187 -7.72 -20.37 9.15
CA LYS A 187 -9.05 -19.93 9.56
C LYS A 187 -9.79 -19.06 8.54
N LEU A 188 -9.15 -18.70 7.43
CA LEU A 188 -9.69 -17.72 6.48
C LEU A 188 -10.46 -18.36 5.32
N GLY A 189 -10.46 -19.69 5.19
CA GLY A 189 -11.22 -20.41 4.15
C GLY A 189 -10.87 -19.94 2.74
N LEU A 190 -9.60 -19.61 2.48
CA LEU A 190 -9.17 -19.07 1.20
C LEU A 190 -9.11 -20.16 0.14
N ASN A 191 -9.56 -19.83 -1.07
CA ASN A 191 -9.27 -20.56 -2.29
C ASN A 191 -8.30 -19.74 -3.14
N ILE A 192 -7.02 -20.13 -3.16
CA ILE A 192 -5.96 -19.37 -3.82
C ILE A 192 -5.79 -19.89 -5.25
N HIS A 193 -6.07 -19.05 -6.25
CA HIS A 193 -6.02 -19.44 -7.66
C HIS A 193 -4.61 -19.55 -8.22
N TYR A 194 -3.73 -18.65 -7.81
CA TYR A 194 -2.32 -18.63 -8.21
C TYR A 194 -1.54 -17.65 -7.32
N CYS A 195 -0.21 -17.82 -7.34
CA CYS A 195 0.74 -17.02 -6.56
C CYS A 195 1.78 -16.35 -7.49
N VAL A 196 1.92 -15.03 -7.42
CA VAL A 196 2.90 -14.24 -8.19
C VAL A 196 4.13 -13.95 -7.35
N SER A 197 5.33 -14.27 -7.85
CA SER A 197 6.60 -14.04 -7.15
C SER A 197 7.76 -13.80 -8.12
N ASP A 198 8.91 -13.40 -7.58
CA ASP A 198 10.19 -13.30 -8.28
C ASP A 198 10.79 -14.68 -8.67
N ARG A 199 10.11 -15.77 -8.28
CA ARG A 199 10.47 -17.18 -8.48
C ARG A 199 11.67 -17.64 -7.65
N ALA A 200 11.94 -17.03 -6.49
CA ALA A 200 12.83 -17.60 -5.50
C ALA A 200 12.38 -19.03 -5.12
N LYS A 201 13.33 -19.96 -4.98
CA LYS A 201 13.03 -21.40 -4.78
C LYS A 201 12.09 -21.65 -3.60
N ALA A 202 12.27 -20.93 -2.49
CA ALA A 202 11.41 -21.04 -1.31
C ALA A 202 9.96 -20.61 -1.61
N LEU A 203 9.77 -19.53 -2.37
CA LEU A 203 8.46 -18.99 -2.73
C LEU A 203 7.74 -19.88 -3.76
N VAL A 204 8.47 -20.46 -4.71
CA VAL A 204 7.90 -21.47 -5.62
C VAL A 204 7.41 -22.69 -4.85
N LYS A 205 8.23 -23.19 -3.92
CA LYS A 205 7.86 -24.32 -3.07
C LYS A 205 6.67 -23.97 -2.17
N LEU A 206 6.64 -22.75 -1.60
CA LEU A 206 5.51 -22.25 -0.82
C LEU A 206 4.20 -22.26 -1.62
N ALA A 207 4.23 -21.77 -2.86
CA ALA A 207 3.04 -21.77 -3.71
C ALA A 207 2.52 -23.18 -4.00
N LEU A 208 3.40 -24.11 -4.35
CA LEU A 208 3.02 -25.47 -4.75
C LEU A 208 2.64 -26.35 -3.56
N ASP A 209 3.47 -26.37 -2.51
CA ASP A 209 3.35 -27.35 -1.43
C ASP A 209 2.44 -26.86 -0.29
N GLU A 210 2.38 -25.54 -0.05
CA GLU A 210 1.63 -24.97 1.09
C GLU A 210 0.35 -24.27 0.64
N LEU A 211 0.43 -23.39 -0.36
CA LEU A 211 -0.76 -22.69 -0.89
C LEU A 211 -1.59 -23.56 -1.83
N GLY A 212 -1.04 -24.67 -2.33
CA GLY A 212 -1.71 -25.58 -3.23
C GLY A 212 -2.09 -24.97 -4.58
N CYS A 213 -1.34 -23.97 -5.05
CA CYS A 213 -1.68 -23.20 -6.24
C CYS A 213 -0.51 -23.06 -7.23
N PRO A 214 -0.79 -22.80 -8.52
CA PRO A 214 0.24 -22.50 -9.51
C PRO A 214 1.10 -21.29 -9.12
N SER A 215 2.42 -21.44 -9.26
CA SER A 215 3.38 -20.34 -9.10
C SER A 215 3.65 -19.67 -10.45
N ILE A 216 3.43 -18.36 -10.51
CA ILE A 216 3.51 -17.52 -11.70
C ILE A 216 4.68 -16.56 -11.55
N ALA A 217 5.42 -16.36 -12.65
CA ALA A 217 6.52 -15.41 -12.68
C ALA A 217 5.99 -13.98 -12.72
N ASP A 218 6.67 -13.08 -12.00
CA ASP A 218 6.34 -11.65 -12.00
C ASP A 218 6.91 -10.93 -13.23
N LEU A 219 6.04 -10.31 -14.03
CA LEU A 219 6.46 -9.49 -15.17
C LEU A 219 7.27 -8.26 -14.73
N PHE A 220 6.99 -7.68 -13.56
CA PHE A 220 7.76 -6.52 -13.08
C PHE A 220 9.23 -6.88 -12.83
N HIS A 221 9.50 -7.95 -12.06
CA HIS A 221 10.87 -8.46 -11.90
C HIS A 221 11.51 -8.85 -13.24
N ALA A 222 10.79 -9.54 -14.12
CA ALA A 222 11.33 -9.92 -15.44
C ALA A 222 11.78 -8.70 -16.26
N LEU A 223 10.98 -7.65 -16.35
CA LEU A 223 11.33 -6.42 -17.06
C LEU A 223 12.45 -5.63 -16.36
N ARG A 224 12.46 -5.63 -15.02
CA ARG A 224 13.52 -4.99 -14.23
C ARG A 224 14.87 -5.66 -14.48
N GLU A 225 14.93 -6.98 -14.53
CA GLU A 225 16.16 -7.73 -14.81
C GLU A 225 16.67 -7.47 -16.22
N LEU A 226 15.79 -7.47 -17.22
CA LEU A 226 16.15 -7.08 -18.59
C LEU A 226 16.69 -5.64 -18.65
N SER A 227 16.17 -4.75 -17.80
CA SER A 227 16.66 -3.37 -17.68
C SER A 227 18.02 -3.28 -17.02
N GLN A 228 18.28 -4.10 -15.99
CA GLN A 228 19.55 -4.15 -15.28
C GLN A 228 20.67 -4.79 -16.11
N GLY A 229 20.35 -5.81 -16.92
CA GLY A 229 21.32 -6.43 -17.84
C GLY A 229 21.48 -5.60 -19.12
N ILE A 230 20.62 -5.85 -20.09
CA ILE A 230 20.73 -5.27 -21.44
C ILE A 230 20.54 -3.74 -21.44
N GLY A 231 19.53 -3.25 -20.71
CA GLY A 231 19.21 -1.82 -20.71
C GLY A 231 20.32 -0.94 -20.12
N SER A 232 20.97 -1.41 -19.03
CA SER A 232 22.08 -0.70 -18.38
C SER A 232 23.29 -0.63 -19.31
N GLU A 233 23.68 -1.76 -19.90
CA GLU A 233 24.84 -1.82 -20.79
C GLU A 233 24.67 -0.94 -22.04
N LEU A 234 23.49 -0.95 -22.68
CA LEU A 234 23.18 -0.04 -23.78
C LEU A 234 23.33 1.42 -23.37
N SER A 235 22.83 1.78 -22.19
CA SER A 235 22.88 3.14 -21.66
C SER A 235 24.31 3.56 -21.33
N GLU A 236 25.11 2.65 -20.77
CA GLU A 236 26.54 2.88 -20.51
C GLU A 236 27.35 3.04 -21.80
N HIS A 237 27.10 2.21 -22.82
CA HIS A 237 27.73 2.32 -24.13
C HIS A 237 27.47 3.68 -24.75
N LEU A 238 26.19 4.09 -24.80
CA LEU A 238 25.79 5.39 -25.33
C LEU A 238 26.38 6.54 -24.51
N PHE A 239 26.40 6.43 -23.18
CA PHE A 239 27.02 7.44 -22.31
C PHE A 239 28.52 7.61 -22.61
N ARG A 240 29.27 6.51 -22.80
CA ARG A 240 30.71 6.56 -23.13
C ARG A 240 30.97 7.24 -24.48
N VAL A 241 30.20 6.89 -25.51
CA VAL A 241 30.29 7.51 -26.83
C VAL A 241 29.97 9.00 -26.77
N ASN A 242 28.86 9.38 -26.11
CA ASN A 242 28.46 10.78 -25.96
C ASN A 242 29.42 11.60 -25.10
N ARG A 243 30.08 10.97 -24.12
CA ARG A 243 31.16 11.62 -23.38
C ARG A 243 32.36 11.87 -24.28
N ARG A 244 32.79 10.86 -25.05
CA ARG A 244 33.95 10.98 -25.94
C ARG A 244 33.73 12.03 -27.04
N LEU A 245 32.54 12.08 -27.62
CA LEU A 245 32.16 13.11 -28.60
C LEU A 245 32.22 14.53 -28.05
N ARG A 246 31.91 14.72 -26.75
CA ARG A 246 32.00 16.03 -26.08
C ARG A 246 33.43 16.44 -25.74
N GLU A 247 34.32 15.48 -25.53
CA GLU A 247 35.73 15.70 -25.20
C GLU A 247 36.57 16.01 -26.45
N LEU A 248 36.09 15.67 -27.66
CA LEU A 248 36.79 15.94 -28.92
C LEU A 248 36.50 17.35 -29.44
N ASP A 249 37.57 18.07 -29.80
CA ASP A 249 37.48 19.36 -30.50
C ASP A 249 37.16 19.20 -31.99
N ASP A 250 36.90 20.33 -32.67
CA ASP A 250 36.60 20.39 -34.11
C ASP A 250 37.87 20.43 -34.99
N SER A 251 39.01 19.95 -34.49
CA SER A 251 40.23 19.91 -35.28
C SER A 251 40.14 18.88 -36.42
N THR A 252 40.84 19.15 -37.53
CA THR A 252 40.93 18.26 -38.68
C THR A 252 41.50 16.88 -38.32
N ALA A 253 42.35 16.81 -37.28
CA ALA A 253 42.91 15.56 -36.77
C ALA A 253 41.85 14.66 -36.12
N ASN A 254 40.82 15.25 -35.51
CA ASN A 254 39.76 14.52 -34.81
C ASN A 254 38.52 14.25 -35.70
N ALA A 255 38.46 14.84 -36.91
CA ALA A 255 37.29 14.75 -37.80
C ALA A 255 36.88 13.31 -38.14
N SER A 256 37.84 12.43 -38.45
CA SER A 256 37.57 11.03 -38.79
C SER A 256 37.04 10.23 -37.59
N LEU A 257 37.65 10.40 -36.42
CA LEU A 257 37.23 9.76 -35.18
C LEU A 257 35.85 10.27 -34.73
N LYS A 258 35.59 11.57 -34.87
CA LYS A 258 34.29 12.18 -34.56
C LYS A 258 33.19 11.61 -35.45
N GLN A 259 33.44 11.47 -36.75
CA GLN A 259 32.52 10.84 -37.70
C GLN A 259 32.23 9.37 -37.31
N GLN A 260 33.26 8.60 -36.95
CA GLN A 260 33.08 7.20 -36.51
C GLN A 260 32.23 7.11 -35.24
N LEU A 261 32.50 7.96 -34.25
CA LEU A 261 31.74 8.01 -33.00
C LEU A 261 30.29 8.48 -33.22
N GLN A 262 30.03 9.38 -34.17
CA GLN A 262 28.68 9.80 -34.54
C GLN A 262 27.87 8.66 -35.18
N VAL A 263 28.50 7.86 -36.06
CA VAL A 263 27.87 6.67 -36.62
C VAL A 263 27.56 5.66 -35.51
N GLN A 264 28.50 5.44 -34.58
CA GLN A 264 28.29 4.58 -33.42
C GLN A 264 27.17 5.09 -32.50
N GLN A 265 27.10 6.40 -32.25
CA GLN A 265 26.04 7.03 -31.46
C GLN A 265 24.66 6.75 -32.09
N SER A 266 24.51 7.01 -33.39
CA SER A 266 23.26 6.77 -34.12
C SER A 266 22.82 5.30 -34.04
N GLY A 267 23.76 4.36 -34.21
CA GLY A 267 23.50 2.93 -34.05
C GLY A 267 23.00 2.57 -32.64
N LEU A 268 23.65 3.10 -31.60
CA LEU A 268 23.25 2.87 -30.19
C LEU A 268 21.91 3.52 -29.84
N GLU A 269 21.60 4.69 -30.40
CA GLU A 269 20.28 5.34 -30.23
C GLU A 269 19.16 4.54 -30.89
N GLN A 270 19.43 3.96 -32.06
CA GLN A 270 18.51 3.04 -32.72
C GLN A 270 18.33 1.76 -31.90
N ALA A 271 19.42 1.16 -31.40
CA ALA A 271 19.36 -0.02 -30.52
C ALA A 271 18.56 0.28 -29.24
N GLN A 272 18.77 1.44 -28.62
CA GLN A 272 18.01 1.85 -27.44
C GLN A 272 16.51 2.01 -27.76
N THR A 273 16.17 2.54 -28.94
CA THR A 273 14.78 2.68 -29.40
C THR A 273 14.14 1.31 -29.64
N GLN A 274 14.86 0.40 -30.31
CA GLN A 274 14.43 -0.98 -30.53
C GLN A 274 14.22 -1.71 -29.20
N TYR A 275 15.16 -1.60 -28.26
CA TYR A 275 15.05 -2.17 -26.93
C TYR A 275 13.80 -1.67 -26.17
N ARG A 276 13.55 -0.35 -26.18
CA ARG A 276 12.34 0.23 -25.57
C ARG A 276 11.06 -0.28 -26.24
N SER A 277 11.07 -0.47 -27.56
CA SER A 277 9.97 -1.07 -28.30
C SER A 277 9.71 -2.51 -27.87
N ILE A 278 10.77 -3.32 -27.67
CA ILE A 278 10.66 -4.69 -27.16
C ILE A 278 10.02 -4.72 -25.77
N LEU A 279 10.49 -3.88 -24.83
CA LEU A 279 9.90 -3.80 -23.48
C LEU A 279 8.43 -3.38 -23.52
N HIS A 280 8.08 -2.45 -24.41
CA HIS A 280 6.70 -2.04 -24.64
C HIS A 280 5.87 -3.22 -25.15
N GLN A 281 6.38 -3.97 -26.14
CA GLN A 281 5.70 -5.15 -26.70
C GLN A 281 5.49 -6.23 -25.64
N LEU A 282 6.52 -6.60 -24.87
CA LEU A 282 6.40 -7.52 -23.74
C LEU A 282 5.30 -7.09 -22.75
N THR A 283 5.24 -5.79 -22.45
CA THR A 283 4.22 -5.21 -21.57
C THR A 283 2.82 -5.27 -22.20
N THR A 284 2.66 -5.09 -23.49
CA THR A 284 1.35 -5.13 -24.17
C THR A 284 0.89 -6.53 -24.55
N THR A 285 1.78 -7.52 -24.56
CA THR A 285 1.47 -8.90 -24.94
C THR A 285 0.82 -9.68 -23.78
N LEU A 286 1.29 -9.49 -22.54
CA LEU A 286 0.81 -10.27 -21.38
C LEU A 286 -0.55 -9.78 -20.83
N HIS A 287 -1.59 -9.94 -21.62
CA HIS A 287 -2.96 -9.61 -21.29
C HIS A 287 -3.89 -10.76 -21.72
N PRO A 288 -5.05 -10.95 -21.08
CA PRO A 288 -5.98 -12.00 -21.46
C PRO A 288 -6.66 -11.74 -22.81
N PHE A 289 -6.52 -10.51 -23.34
CA PHE A 289 -6.99 -10.09 -24.66
C PHE A 289 -5.84 -9.53 -25.48
N ALA A 290 -5.83 -9.81 -26.79
CA ALA A 290 -4.85 -9.25 -27.71
C ALA A 290 -5.16 -7.77 -27.93
N ILE A 291 -4.24 -6.87 -27.58
CA ILE A 291 -4.50 -5.42 -27.55
C ILE A 291 -4.99 -4.84 -28.89
N ARG A 292 -4.53 -5.40 -30.01
CA ARG A 292 -4.91 -4.94 -31.37
C ARG A 292 -6.20 -5.54 -31.87
N LEU A 293 -6.45 -6.82 -31.55
CA LEU A 293 -7.56 -7.59 -32.10
C LEU A 293 -8.78 -7.61 -31.17
N GLY A 294 -8.60 -7.33 -29.88
CA GLY A 294 -9.65 -7.42 -28.86
C GLY A 294 -10.08 -8.84 -28.50
N ILE A 295 -9.50 -9.86 -29.13
CA ILE A 295 -9.87 -11.26 -28.95
C ILE A 295 -9.19 -11.89 -27.72
N PRO A 296 -9.84 -12.88 -27.07
CA PRO A 296 -9.20 -13.71 -26.05
C PRO A 296 -7.87 -14.30 -26.52
N GLN A 297 -6.89 -14.31 -25.63
CA GLN A 297 -5.60 -14.98 -25.82
C GLN A 297 -5.48 -16.20 -24.92
N THR A 298 -4.63 -17.14 -25.32
CA THR A 298 -4.16 -18.26 -24.50
C THR A 298 -2.72 -18.02 -24.06
N SER A 299 -2.28 -18.76 -23.03
CA SER A 299 -0.87 -18.76 -22.61
C SER A 299 0.07 -19.10 -23.78
N LYS A 300 -0.29 -20.04 -24.65
CA LYS A 300 0.51 -20.42 -25.83
C LYS A 300 0.69 -19.28 -26.83
N MET A 301 -0.34 -18.48 -27.08
CA MET A 301 -0.25 -17.33 -27.97
C MET A 301 0.70 -16.26 -27.39
N VAL A 302 0.53 -15.93 -26.11
CA VAL A 302 1.38 -14.99 -25.39
C VAL A 302 2.83 -15.48 -25.34
N GLU A 303 3.02 -16.78 -25.11
CA GLU A 303 4.33 -17.40 -25.13
C GLU A 303 4.97 -17.27 -26.53
N SER A 304 4.28 -17.59 -27.62
CA SER A 304 4.82 -17.45 -28.97
C SER A 304 5.34 -16.03 -29.24
N GLU A 305 4.55 -15.01 -28.87
CA GLU A 305 4.95 -13.61 -28.99
C GLU A 305 6.18 -13.29 -28.12
N PHE A 306 6.22 -13.76 -26.88
CA PHE A 306 7.41 -13.61 -26.02
C PHE A 306 8.66 -14.29 -26.61
N GLN A 307 8.52 -15.41 -27.31
CA GLN A 307 9.65 -16.08 -27.97
C GLN A 307 10.20 -15.22 -29.11
N GLN A 308 9.31 -14.61 -29.88
CA GLN A 308 9.69 -13.67 -30.93
C GLN A 308 10.47 -12.49 -30.34
N GLN A 309 9.95 -11.87 -29.27
CA GLN A 309 10.62 -10.77 -28.58
C GLN A 309 11.98 -11.15 -28.01
N ALA A 310 12.09 -12.32 -27.38
CA ALA A 310 13.37 -12.84 -26.89
C ALA A 310 14.38 -13.04 -28.02
N THR A 311 13.92 -13.50 -29.19
CA THR A 311 14.76 -13.67 -30.38
C THR A 311 15.27 -12.34 -30.90
N THR A 312 14.40 -11.33 -31.02
CA THR A 312 14.79 -9.97 -31.42
C THR A 312 15.78 -9.36 -30.42
N LEU A 313 15.56 -9.57 -29.12
CA LEU A 313 16.45 -9.10 -28.07
C LEU A 313 17.81 -9.80 -28.09
N ARG A 314 17.85 -11.09 -28.44
CA ARG A 314 19.08 -11.85 -28.66
C ARG A 314 19.88 -11.31 -29.84
N THR A 315 19.22 -11.03 -30.95
CA THR A 315 19.87 -10.39 -32.12
C THR A 315 20.45 -9.04 -31.73
N LEU A 316 19.69 -8.20 -31.02
CA LEU A 316 20.18 -6.90 -30.53
C LEU A 316 21.41 -7.07 -29.63
N LYS A 317 21.35 -8.00 -28.67
CA LYS A 317 22.49 -8.34 -27.79
C LYS A 317 23.75 -8.71 -28.58
N GLN A 318 23.60 -9.51 -29.65
CA GLN A 318 24.72 -9.94 -30.49
C GLN A 318 25.28 -8.79 -31.34
N THR A 319 24.42 -8.01 -31.99
CA THR A 319 24.80 -6.87 -32.84
C THR A 319 25.57 -5.82 -32.04
N ASP A 320 25.10 -5.47 -30.84
CA ASP A 320 25.71 -4.44 -29.99
C ASP A 320 26.75 -4.99 -29.00
N GLN A 321 27.10 -6.28 -29.12
CA GLN A 321 28.11 -6.98 -28.30
C GLN A 321 27.89 -6.81 -26.79
N LEU A 322 26.63 -6.90 -26.37
CA LEU A 322 26.24 -6.74 -24.97
C LEU A 322 26.54 -8.04 -24.20
N SER A 323 27.16 -7.90 -23.03
CA SER A 323 27.50 -9.02 -22.16
C SER A 323 26.25 -9.61 -21.48
N ASP A 324 25.31 -8.74 -21.13
CA ASP A 324 24.10 -9.05 -20.35
C ASP A 324 24.47 -9.75 -19.03
N LYS A 325 25.28 -9.13 -18.18
CA LYS A 325 25.52 -9.66 -16.83
C LYS A 325 24.42 -9.15 -15.89
N PRO A 326 23.66 -10.03 -15.20
CA PRO A 326 24.00 -11.43 -14.82
C PRO A 326 23.38 -12.56 -15.68
N GLY A 327 22.84 -12.28 -16.86
CA GLY A 327 22.20 -13.26 -17.76
C GLY A 327 20.69 -13.06 -17.82
N SER A 328 20.24 -11.81 -17.94
CA SER A 328 18.83 -11.43 -17.83
C SER A 328 17.98 -12.03 -18.95
N LEU A 329 18.50 -12.09 -20.19
CA LEU A 329 17.77 -12.66 -21.32
C LEU A 329 17.54 -14.17 -21.13
N SER A 330 18.58 -14.91 -20.73
CA SER A 330 18.45 -16.36 -20.48
C SER A 330 17.53 -16.67 -19.30
N LYS A 331 17.46 -15.78 -18.29
CA LYS A 331 16.46 -15.90 -17.21
C LYS A 331 15.04 -15.64 -17.74
N PHE A 332 14.83 -14.57 -18.50
CA PHE A 332 13.54 -14.27 -19.14
C PHE A 332 13.05 -15.44 -20.01
N GLU A 333 13.91 -15.98 -20.87
CA GLU A 333 13.60 -17.10 -21.77
C GLU A 333 13.10 -18.34 -21.01
N ARG A 334 13.74 -18.69 -19.89
CA ARG A 334 13.32 -19.81 -19.03
C ARG A 334 11.97 -19.57 -18.36
N GLN A 335 11.62 -18.31 -18.08
CA GLN A 335 10.39 -17.95 -17.37
C GLN A 335 9.21 -17.59 -18.28
N ARG A 336 9.36 -17.57 -19.61
CA ARG A 336 8.29 -17.16 -20.54
C ARG A 336 6.99 -17.96 -20.35
N HIS A 337 7.09 -19.27 -20.18
CA HIS A 337 5.92 -20.11 -19.91
C HIS A 337 5.27 -19.71 -18.57
N ASP A 338 6.05 -19.59 -17.50
CA ASP A 338 5.53 -19.21 -16.17
C ASP A 338 4.86 -17.82 -16.20
N LEU A 339 5.39 -16.88 -16.99
CA LEU A 339 4.79 -15.56 -17.19
C LEU A 339 3.44 -15.68 -17.92
N ALA A 340 3.39 -16.44 -19.01
CA ALA A 340 2.20 -16.57 -19.85
C ALA A 340 1.06 -17.37 -19.20
N ALA A 341 1.38 -18.27 -18.27
CA ALA A 341 0.43 -19.17 -17.61
C ALA A 341 -0.73 -18.43 -16.90
N VAL A 342 -0.51 -17.19 -16.43
CA VAL A 342 -1.54 -16.38 -15.79
C VAL A 342 -2.78 -16.16 -16.66
N VAL A 343 -2.62 -16.16 -17.99
CA VAL A 343 -3.71 -15.97 -18.95
C VAL A 343 -4.70 -17.13 -18.87
N ASP A 344 -4.22 -18.36 -18.96
CA ASP A 344 -5.09 -19.54 -18.90
C ASP A 344 -5.66 -19.75 -17.50
N LEU A 345 -4.90 -19.43 -16.45
CA LEU A 345 -5.39 -19.50 -15.07
C LEU A 345 -6.54 -18.53 -14.82
N TRP A 346 -6.43 -17.29 -15.31
CA TRP A 346 -7.52 -16.34 -15.21
C TRP A 346 -8.74 -16.78 -16.04
N TRP A 347 -8.53 -17.30 -17.25
CA TRP A 347 -9.65 -17.85 -18.04
C TRP A 347 -10.31 -19.05 -17.38
N LYS A 348 -9.55 -19.95 -16.74
CA LYS A 348 -10.09 -21.05 -15.94
C LYS A 348 -10.96 -20.50 -14.79
N TRP A 349 -10.51 -19.45 -14.11
CA TRP A 349 -11.30 -18.80 -13.07
C TRP A 349 -12.57 -18.13 -13.62
N VAL A 350 -12.49 -17.49 -14.80
CA VAL A 350 -13.66 -16.95 -15.51
C VAL A 350 -14.70 -18.05 -15.78
N GLU A 351 -14.28 -19.16 -16.38
CA GLU A 351 -15.19 -20.27 -16.72
C GLU A 351 -15.81 -20.90 -15.47
N GLN A 352 -15.03 -21.13 -14.41
CA GLN A 352 -15.54 -21.61 -13.13
C GLN A 352 -16.54 -20.62 -12.49
N SER A 353 -16.28 -19.32 -12.58
CA SER A 353 -17.19 -18.31 -12.05
C SER A 353 -18.48 -18.21 -12.87
N LEU A 354 -18.44 -18.46 -14.18
CA LEU A 354 -19.61 -18.47 -15.05
C LEU A 354 -20.45 -19.74 -14.84
N SER A 355 -19.82 -20.90 -14.64
CA SER A 355 -20.54 -22.16 -14.42
C SER A 355 -21.39 -22.14 -13.14
N VAL A 356 -20.92 -21.45 -12.09
CA VAL A 356 -21.68 -21.28 -10.84
C VAL A 356 -22.92 -20.40 -11.03
N ARG A 357 -22.93 -19.53 -12.05
CA ARG A 357 -24.05 -18.62 -12.34
C ARG A 357 -25.13 -19.22 -13.23
N ASP A 358 -24.88 -20.40 -13.80
CA ASP A 358 -25.82 -21.15 -14.66
C ASP A 358 -26.44 -20.28 -15.78
N CYS A 359 -25.60 -19.50 -16.48
CA CYS A 359 -26.06 -18.68 -17.59
C CYS A 359 -26.08 -19.47 -18.91
N GLU A 360 -26.97 -19.08 -19.83
CA GLU A 360 -26.98 -19.63 -21.18
C GLU A 360 -25.63 -19.49 -21.88
N ARG A 361 -25.27 -20.48 -22.72
CA ARG A 361 -24.00 -20.50 -23.45
C ARG A 361 -23.78 -19.23 -24.29
N SER A 362 -24.82 -18.74 -24.96
CA SER A 362 -24.82 -17.50 -25.74
C SER A 362 -24.45 -16.28 -24.90
N THR A 363 -24.99 -16.19 -23.69
CA THR A 363 -24.68 -15.13 -22.72
C THR A 363 -23.26 -15.28 -22.21
N GLY A 364 -22.80 -16.49 -21.89
CA GLY A 364 -21.43 -16.75 -21.47
C GLY A 364 -20.41 -16.34 -22.55
N ASP A 365 -20.65 -16.68 -23.81
CA ASP A 365 -19.78 -16.30 -24.92
C ASP A 365 -19.77 -14.77 -25.14
N TRP A 366 -20.93 -14.12 -25.03
CA TRP A 366 -21.03 -12.67 -25.06
C TRP A 366 -20.24 -11.99 -23.93
N VAL A 367 -20.35 -12.51 -22.70
CA VAL A 367 -19.60 -11.99 -21.56
C VAL A 367 -18.09 -12.09 -21.82
N LYS A 368 -17.62 -13.25 -22.29
CA LYS A 368 -16.19 -13.51 -22.52
C LYS A 368 -15.61 -12.69 -23.66
N GLN A 369 -16.35 -12.53 -24.75
CA GLN A 369 -15.84 -11.95 -26.00
C GLN A 369 -16.15 -10.45 -26.16
N HIS A 370 -17.15 -9.92 -25.46
CA HIS A 370 -17.59 -8.53 -25.63
C HIS A 370 -17.59 -7.74 -24.32
N LEU A 371 -18.12 -8.28 -23.22
CA LEU A 371 -18.22 -7.51 -21.97
C LEU A 371 -16.88 -7.40 -21.23
N LEU A 372 -16.19 -8.52 -21.00
CA LEU A 372 -14.92 -8.53 -20.27
C LEU A 372 -13.84 -7.65 -20.92
N PRO A 373 -13.63 -7.65 -22.26
CA PRO A 373 -12.65 -6.77 -22.90
C PRO A 373 -12.87 -5.28 -22.59
N VAL A 374 -14.12 -4.82 -22.56
CA VAL A 374 -14.47 -3.41 -22.26
C VAL A 374 -14.01 -3.04 -20.86
N HIS A 375 -14.46 -3.81 -19.86
CA HIS A 375 -14.12 -3.55 -18.46
C HIS A 375 -12.62 -3.71 -18.20
N TYR A 376 -12.00 -4.69 -18.84
CA TYR A 376 -10.57 -4.97 -18.68
C TYR A 376 -9.72 -3.82 -19.22
N TRP A 377 -9.89 -3.41 -20.48
CA TRP A 377 -9.08 -2.35 -21.08
C TRP A 377 -9.34 -0.99 -20.45
N HIS A 378 -10.59 -0.71 -20.08
CA HIS A 378 -10.91 0.47 -19.30
C HIS A 378 -10.12 0.48 -17.97
N GLN A 379 -10.13 -0.62 -17.22
CA GLN A 379 -9.37 -0.73 -15.97
C GLN A 379 -7.85 -0.55 -16.20
N GLN A 380 -7.27 -1.17 -17.22
CA GLN A 380 -5.84 -1.01 -17.52
C GLN A 380 -5.50 0.45 -17.86
N SER A 381 -6.36 1.14 -18.60
CA SER A 381 -6.16 2.55 -18.96
C SER A 381 -6.20 3.51 -17.75
N VAL A 382 -7.01 3.18 -16.74
CA VAL A 382 -7.09 3.94 -15.47
C VAL A 382 -5.90 3.64 -14.57
N ARG A 383 -5.41 2.39 -14.55
CA ARG A 383 -4.27 1.97 -13.71
C ARG A 383 -2.94 2.55 -14.18
N THR A 384 -2.70 2.62 -15.49
CA THR A 384 -1.40 3.05 -16.02
C THR A 384 -1.22 4.57 -15.99
N LYS A 385 -0.03 5.00 -15.58
CA LYS A 385 0.41 6.41 -15.67
C LYS A 385 1.30 6.67 -16.88
N ASN A 386 1.74 5.63 -17.60
CA ASN A 386 2.57 5.79 -18.79
C ASN A 386 1.71 6.28 -19.97
N PRO A 387 2.00 7.44 -20.58
CA PRO A 387 1.16 8.03 -21.62
C PRO A 387 0.96 7.12 -22.84
N THR A 388 2.02 6.47 -23.32
CA THR A 388 1.98 5.59 -24.50
C THR A 388 1.12 4.34 -24.25
N LEU A 389 1.32 3.68 -23.11
CA LEU A 389 0.48 2.53 -22.72
C LEU A 389 -0.97 2.97 -22.48
N LYS A 390 -1.18 4.13 -21.86
CA LYS A 390 -2.52 4.67 -21.62
C LYS A 390 -3.28 4.87 -22.91
N ALA A 391 -2.66 5.52 -23.90
CA ALA A 391 -3.25 5.72 -25.22
C ALA A 391 -3.61 4.38 -25.89
N ALA A 392 -2.69 3.41 -25.87
CA ALA A 392 -2.94 2.09 -26.44
C ALA A 392 -4.14 1.37 -25.78
N TYR A 393 -4.23 1.41 -24.44
CA TYR A 393 -5.35 0.80 -23.71
C TYR A 393 -6.67 1.56 -23.91
N GLN A 394 -6.65 2.89 -24.04
CA GLN A 394 -7.84 3.67 -24.35
C GLN A 394 -8.40 3.33 -25.74
N ILE A 395 -7.53 3.19 -26.74
CA ILE A 395 -7.94 2.74 -28.09
C ILE A 395 -8.56 1.34 -28.01
N ALA A 396 -7.91 0.40 -27.31
CA ALA A 396 -8.45 -0.95 -27.13
C ALA A 396 -9.81 -0.96 -26.41
N ALA A 397 -9.98 -0.11 -25.38
CA ALA A 397 -11.25 0.04 -24.67
C ALA A 397 -12.36 0.62 -25.56
N GLN A 398 -12.05 1.64 -26.37
CA GLN A 398 -12.99 2.24 -27.31
C GLN A 398 -13.45 1.24 -28.38
N HIS A 399 -12.52 0.47 -28.95
CA HIS A 399 -12.84 -0.58 -29.92
C HIS A 399 -13.72 -1.68 -29.30
N ALA A 400 -13.37 -2.15 -28.10
CA ALA A 400 -14.17 -3.14 -27.38
C ALA A 400 -15.57 -2.60 -27.07
N GLN A 401 -15.69 -1.34 -26.66
CA GLN A 401 -16.97 -0.71 -26.33
C GLN A 401 -17.86 -0.60 -27.57
N ALA A 402 -17.29 -0.19 -28.71
CA ALA A 402 -18.03 -0.15 -29.97
C ALA A 402 -18.53 -1.54 -30.40
N ALA A 403 -17.72 -2.59 -30.20
CA ALA A 403 -18.13 -3.97 -30.48
C ALA A 403 -19.26 -4.45 -29.54
N LEU A 404 -19.15 -4.15 -28.24
CA LEU A 404 -20.18 -4.49 -27.24
C LEU A 404 -21.52 -3.85 -27.59
N MET A 405 -21.55 -2.55 -27.87
CA MET A 405 -22.79 -1.81 -28.14
C MET A 405 -23.52 -2.25 -29.42
N ARG A 406 -22.82 -2.89 -30.36
CA ARG A 406 -23.41 -3.44 -31.60
C ARG A 406 -23.93 -4.87 -31.43
N HIS A 407 -23.63 -5.54 -30.32
CA HIS A 407 -23.96 -6.95 -30.16
C HIS A 407 -25.46 -7.14 -29.84
N PRO A 408 -26.19 -8.06 -30.51
CA PRO A 408 -27.63 -8.23 -30.32
C PRO A 408 -28.07 -8.49 -28.87
N ILE A 409 -27.29 -9.30 -28.13
CA ILE A 409 -27.54 -9.57 -26.70
C ILE A 409 -27.48 -8.27 -25.89
N THR A 410 -26.55 -7.35 -26.19
CA THR A 410 -26.45 -6.06 -25.48
C THR A 410 -27.66 -5.18 -25.76
N THR A 411 -28.15 -5.15 -27.01
CA THR A 411 -29.32 -4.35 -27.38
C THR A 411 -30.63 -4.90 -26.84
N ALA A 412 -30.72 -6.21 -26.61
CA ALA A 412 -31.95 -6.88 -26.15
C ALA A 412 -32.03 -7.04 -24.62
N MET A 413 -30.90 -6.95 -23.91
CA MET A 413 -30.85 -7.18 -22.46
C MET A 413 -31.43 -6.01 -21.66
N SER A 414 -32.12 -6.32 -20.56
CA SER A 414 -32.63 -5.30 -19.63
C SER A 414 -31.49 -4.56 -18.92
N CYS A 415 -31.74 -3.31 -18.52
CA CYS A 415 -30.76 -2.50 -17.77
C CYS A 415 -30.31 -3.17 -16.47
N GLU A 416 -31.21 -3.87 -15.77
CA GLU A 416 -30.90 -4.56 -14.51
C GLU A 416 -29.93 -5.73 -14.73
N GLN A 417 -30.26 -6.62 -15.67
CA GLN A 417 -29.38 -7.76 -16.02
C GLN A 417 -28.02 -7.28 -16.51
N PHE A 418 -28.00 -6.23 -17.34
CA PHE A 418 -26.76 -5.64 -17.81
C PHE A 418 -25.92 -5.10 -16.65
N THR A 419 -26.53 -4.40 -15.70
CA THR A 419 -25.84 -3.86 -14.50
C THR A 419 -25.25 -4.98 -13.62
N GLN A 420 -25.97 -6.10 -13.47
CA GLN A 420 -25.47 -7.27 -12.74
C GLN A 420 -24.21 -7.85 -13.42
N TRP A 421 -24.24 -7.99 -14.75
CA TRP A 421 -23.09 -8.45 -15.52
C TRP A 421 -21.92 -7.46 -15.50
N GLN A 422 -22.19 -6.16 -15.56
CA GLN A 422 -21.15 -5.13 -15.41
C GLN A 422 -20.48 -5.19 -14.04
N THR A 423 -21.25 -5.40 -12.97
CA THR A 423 -20.73 -5.53 -11.61
C THR A 423 -19.84 -6.77 -11.50
N TRP A 424 -20.31 -7.90 -12.04
CA TRP A 424 -19.51 -9.13 -12.11
C TRP A 424 -18.24 -8.95 -12.94
N ALA A 425 -18.33 -8.36 -14.13
CA ALA A 425 -17.19 -8.15 -15.01
C ALA A 425 -16.15 -7.24 -14.36
N THR A 426 -16.59 -6.15 -13.73
CA THR A 426 -15.73 -5.21 -12.98
C THR A 426 -14.99 -5.92 -11.85
N SER A 427 -15.65 -6.80 -11.11
CA SER A 427 -14.98 -7.64 -10.11
C SER A 427 -14.00 -8.63 -10.76
N MET A 428 -14.42 -9.31 -11.83
CA MET A 428 -13.65 -10.38 -12.46
C MET A 428 -12.34 -9.89 -13.10
N VAL A 429 -12.34 -8.71 -13.72
CA VAL A 429 -11.14 -8.15 -14.36
C VAL A 429 -10.07 -7.74 -13.34
N THR A 430 -10.45 -7.45 -12.08
CA THR A 430 -9.49 -7.17 -11.01
C THR A 430 -8.67 -8.38 -10.60
N LYS A 431 -9.14 -9.58 -10.94
CA LYS A 431 -8.51 -10.86 -10.61
C LYS A 431 -7.43 -11.29 -11.60
N PHE A 432 -7.20 -10.53 -12.68
CA PHE A 432 -6.04 -10.74 -13.56
C PHE A 432 -4.85 -9.95 -13.03
N GLN A 433 -3.88 -10.64 -12.43
CA GLN A 433 -2.72 -10.04 -11.79
C GLN A 433 -1.45 -10.68 -12.31
N ARG A 434 -0.72 -9.92 -13.14
CA ARG A 434 0.54 -10.36 -13.77
C ARG A 434 1.78 -9.79 -13.10
N THR A 435 1.60 -9.02 -12.02
CA THR A 435 2.69 -8.34 -11.33
C THR A 435 2.56 -8.35 -9.81
N SER A 436 3.68 -8.38 -9.10
CA SER A 436 3.77 -8.26 -7.63
C SER A 436 3.77 -6.79 -7.12
N SER A 437 3.58 -5.79 -7.99
CA SER A 437 3.74 -4.36 -7.64
C SER A 437 3.05 -3.87 -6.35
N PRO A 438 1.87 -4.37 -5.92
CA PRO A 438 1.31 -4.02 -4.62
C PRO A 438 2.20 -4.41 -3.43
N VAL A 439 2.89 -5.55 -3.50
CA VAL A 439 3.83 -6.01 -2.47
C VAL A 439 5.05 -5.09 -2.45
N GLU A 440 5.62 -4.78 -3.62
CA GLU A 440 6.73 -3.85 -3.76
C GLU A 440 6.42 -2.45 -3.20
N GLY A 441 5.19 -1.97 -3.42
CA GLY A 441 4.72 -0.73 -2.82
C GLY A 441 4.65 -0.79 -1.28
N ARG A 442 4.24 -1.94 -0.73
CA ARG A 442 4.24 -2.18 0.72
C ARG A 442 5.66 -2.22 1.28
N ASN A 443 6.55 -2.94 0.61
CA ASN A 443 7.97 -3.07 0.95
C ASN A 443 8.67 -1.71 0.97
N GLY A 444 8.45 -0.88 -0.05
CA GLY A 444 8.95 0.50 -0.08
C GLY A 444 8.42 1.37 1.06
N TYR A 445 7.14 1.21 1.43
CA TYR A 445 6.57 1.92 2.59
C TYR A 445 7.20 1.47 3.92
N LEU A 446 7.43 0.17 4.11
CA LEU A 446 8.10 -0.35 5.30
C LEU A 446 9.53 0.18 5.43
N SER A 447 10.29 0.19 4.33
CA SER A 447 11.65 0.76 4.27
C SER A 447 11.67 2.24 4.65
N GLN A 448 10.71 3.03 4.16
CA GLN A 448 10.58 4.43 4.54
C GLN A 448 10.32 4.60 6.05
N ILE A 449 9.40 3.81 6.61
CA ILE A 449 9.04 3.90 8.03
C ILE A 449 10.19 3.44 8.93
N HIS A 450 10.90 2.37 8.54
CA HIS A 450 12.10 1.90 9.23
C HIS A 450 13.15 3.00 9.34
N HIS A 451 13.46 3.66 8.21
CA HIS A 451 14.41 4.77 8.16
C HIS A 451 13.97 5.94 9.04
N ASN A 452 12.69 6.36 8.96
CA ASN A 452 12.17 7.49 9.75
C ASN A 452 12.25 7.26 11.27
N ARG A 453 12.28 6.00 11.72
CA ARG A 453 12.14 5.63 13.14
C ARG A 453 13.33 4.94 13.76
N ARG A 454 14.43 4.78 13.01
CA ARG A 454 15.61 3.99 13.39
C ARG A 454 15.22 2.57 13.81
N GLY A 455 14.39 1.92 13.00
CA GLY A 455 13.97 0.53 13.22
C GLY A 455 12.46 0.31 13.28
N LEU A 456 12.08 -0.95 13.10
CA LEU A 456 10.71 -1.44 13.11
C LEU A 456 10.63 -2.59 14.11
N SER A 457 9.66 -2.56 15.01
CA SER A 457 9.41 -3.67 15.96
C SER A 457 8.18 -4.46 15.53
N THR A 458 8.08 -5.75 15.87
CA THR A 458 6.92 -6.62 15.56
C THR A 458 5.58 -5.98 15.91
N ARG A 459 5.47 -5.37 17.11
CA ARG A 459 4.24 -4.68 17.55
C ARG A 459 3.83 -3.54 16.60
N ARG A 460 4.80 -2.76 16.11
CA ARG A 460 4.56 -1.65 15.18
C ARG A 460 4.17 -2.16 13.79
N LEU A 461 4.85 -3.21 13.32
CA LEU A 461 4.51 -3.87 12.07
C LEU A 461 3.04 -4.28 12.08
N ARG A 462 2.59 -5.02 13.10
CA ARG A 462 1.18 -5.42 13.27
C ARG A 462 0.18 -4.25 13.32
N VAL A 463 0.54 -3.15 13.98
CA VAL A 463 -0.28 -1.92 13.98
C VAL A 463 -0.40 -1.36 12.57
N MET A 464 0.70 -1.32 11.81
CA MET A 464 0.70 -0.84 10.43
C MET A 464 -0.03 -1.78 9.47
N THR A 465 0.03 -3.10 9.68
CA THR A 465 -0.78 -4.09 8.96
C THR A 465 -2.27 -3.84 9.20
N THR A 466 -2.65 -3.61 10.46
CA THR A 466 -4.05 -3.35 10.82
C THR A 466 -4.58 -2.08 10.16
N ILE A 467 -3.80 -0.98 10.20
CA ILE A 467 -4.16 0.26 9.52
C ILE A 467 -4.28 0.04 8.01
N HIS A 468 -3.38 -0.74 7.41
CA HIS A 468 -3.44 -1.06 5.99
C HIS A 468 -4.73 -1.81 5.63
N ASN A 469 -5.04 -2.87 6.37
CA ASN A 469 -6.17 -3.74 6.05
C ASN A 469 -7.54 -3.09 6.30
N PHE A 470 -7.66 -2.28 7.36
CA PHE A 470 -8.96 -1.82 7.89
C PHE A 470 -9.16 -0.29 7.89
N HIS A 471 -8.18 0.51 7.46
CA HIS A 471 -8.35 1.98 7.42
C HIS A 471 -7.94 2.60 6.09
N LEU A 472 -6.94 2.06 5.38
CA LEU A 472 -6.59 2.61 4.08
C LEU A 472 -7.68 2.30 3.05
N GLN A 473 -8.21 3.35 2.43
CA GLN A 473 -9.27 3.27 1.45
C GLN A 473 -8.75 3.50 0.02
N ARG A 474 -9.37 2.83 -0.95
CA ARG A 474 -9.20 3.16 -2.37
C ARG A 474 -10.06 4.37 -2.75
N SER A 475 -9.97 4.79 -4.01
CA SER A 475 -10.81 5.87 -4.56
C SER A 475 -12.31 5.59 -4.48
N ASP A 476 -12.70 4.32 -4.37
CA ASP A 476 -14.09 3.89 -4.17
C ASP A 476 -14.53 3.87 -2.69
N GLY A 477 -13.67 4.27 -1.76
CA GLY A 477 -13.95 4.29 -0.31
C GLY A 477 -13.80 2.94 0.40
N SER A 478 -13.55 1.84 -0.32
CA SER A 478 -13.43 0.51 0.29
C SER A 478 -12.08 0.29 0.97
N THR A 479 -12.06 -0.47 2.07
CA THR A 479 -10.85 -0.99 2.71
C THR A 479 -10.37 -2.29 2.04
N ALA A 480 -9.16 -2.74 2.35
CA ALA A 480 -8.68 -4.02 1.81
C ALA A 480 -9.49 -5.20 2.34
N ALA A 481 -9.88 -5.16 3.62
CA ALA A 481 -10.73 -6.19 4.23
C ALA A 481 -12.09 -6.28 3.54
N GLU A 482 -12.72 -5.13 3.27
CA GLU A 482 -14.00 -5.06 2.57
C GLU A 482 -13.95 -5.67 1.17
N ARG A 483 -12.87 -5.41 0.44
CA ARG A 483 -12.70 -5.95 -0.91
C ARG A 483 -12.49 -7.46 -0.92
N LEU A 484 -11.76 -8.00 0.05
CA LEU A 484 -11.48 -9.45 0.11
C LEU A 484 -12.69 -10.23 0.63
N PHE A 485 -13.31 -9.76 1.71
CA PHE A 485 -14.35 -10.51 2.43
C PHE A 485 -15.77 -10.07 2.09
N GLY A 486 -15.95 -8.98 1.32
CA GLY A 486 -17.26 -8.47 0.92
C GLY A 486 -18.09 -7.89 2.06
N LYS A 487 -17.49 -7.63 3.23
CA LYS A 487 -18.18 -7.15 4.44
C LYS A 487 -17.58 -5.84 4.94
N PRO A 488 -18.42 -4.83 5.26
CA PRO A 488 -17.95 -3.59 5.88
C PRO A 488 -17.34 -3.84 7.26
N SER A 489 -16.29 -3.09 7.58
CA SER A 489 -15.70 -3.07 8.91
C SER A 489 -15.98 -1.72 9.60
N PRO A 490 -16.17 -1.67 10.93
CA PRO A 490 -16.32 -0.39 11.63
C PRO A 490 -15.10 0.51 11.40
N ASP A 491 -15.30 1.82 11.25
CA ASP A 491 -14.17 2.74 11.01
C ASP A 491 -13.16 2.69 12.18
N LEU A 492 -11.92 2.32 11.86
CA LEU A 492 -10.84 2.17 12.85
C LEU A 492 -10.56 3.48 13.61
N PHE A 493 -10.62 4.63 12.94
CA PHE A 493 -10.31 5.91 13.56
C PHE A 493 -11.40 6.34 14.55
N GLU A 494 -12.66 6.21 14.17
CA GLU A 494 -13.81 6.47 15.04
C GLU A 494 -13.81 5.53 16.23
N TRP A 495 -13.48 4.25 16.01
CA TRP A 495 -13.28 3.29 17.08
C TRP A 495 -12.17 3.74 18.05
N LEU A 496 -11.03 4.23 17.55
CA LEU A 496 -9.96 4.78 18.40
C LEU A 496 -10.42 6.01 19.19
N VAL A 497 -11.13 6.94 18.55
CA VAL A 497 -11.67 8.13 19.22
C VAL A 497 -12.62 7.75 20.34
N GLN A 498 -13.39 6.67 20.19
CA GLN A 498 -14.27 6.15 21.23
C GLN A 498 -13.49 5.47 22.36
N GLN A 499 -12.62 4.52 22.05
CA GLN A 499 -11.95 3.67 23.03
C GLN A 499 -10.78 4.34 23.78
N MET A 500 -10.18 5.37 23.20
CA MET A 500 -9.06 6.04 23.86
C MET A 500 -9.50 6.63 25.21
N PRO A 501 -8.67 6.54 26.28
CA PRO A 501 -9.03 7.11 27.56
C PRO A 501 -9.06 8.64 27.50
N VAL A 502 -9.49 9.24 28.60
CA VAL A 502 -9.39 10.68 28.80
C VAL A 502 -7.93 11.11 28.68
N LEU A 503 -7.67 12.15 27.87
CA LEU A 503 -6.32 12.68 27.67
C LEU A 503 -5.60 13.00 29.00
N PRO A 504 -4.28 12.76 29.08
CA PRO A 504 -3.50 13.11 30.27
C PRO A 504 -3.58 14.61 30.52
N GLN A 505 -3.71 15.01 31.78
CA GLN A 505 -3.70 16.41 32.16
C GLN A 505 -2.28 16.99 32.05
N ALA A 506 -2.19 18.26 31.67
CA ALA A 506 -0.96 19.02 31.79
C ALA A 506 -0.45 18.96 33.24
N ARG A 507 0.79 18.50 33.42
CA ARG A 507 1.49 18.51 34.71
C ARG A 507 2.68 19.44 34.60
N ARG A 508 2.87 20.32 35.58
CA ARG A 508 4.15 21.00 35.77
C ARG A 508 5.15 19.96 36.24
N GLY A 509 6.13 19.63 35.41
CA GLY A 509 7.31 18.92 35.88
C GLY A 509 8.02 19.75 36.94
N LYS A 510 8.65 19.11 37.93
CA LYS A 510 9.76 19.76 38.63
C LYS A 510 10.79 20.08 37.55
N ALA A 511 11.33 21.30 37.53
CA ALA A 511 12.43 21.63 36.62
C ALA A 511 13.48 20.52 36.74
N ALA A 512 13.95 19.98 35.60
CA ALA A 512 15.05 19.03 35.62
C ALA A 512 16.19 19.70 36.40
N ALA A 513 16.73 19.02 37.41
CA ALA A 513 17.94 19.50 38.06
C ALA A 513 18.96 19.75 36.94
N LYS A 514 19.51 20.97 36.87
CA LYS A 514 20.55 21.29 35.88
C LYS A 514 21.59 20.16 35.98
N ALA A 515 21.86 19.49 34.86
CA ALA A 515 22.92 18.51 34.80
C ALA A 515 24.18 19.21 35.31
N ARG A 516 24.70 18.77 36.46
CA ARG A 516 25.98 19.25 36.96
C ARG A 516 27.02 18.75 35.98
N THR A 517 27.53 19.65 35.13
CA THR A 517 28.74 19.37 34.35
C THR A 517 29.82 18.98 35.36
N PRO A 518 30.45 17.80 35.25
CA PRO A 518 31.53 17.43 36.16
C PRO A 518 32.63 18.48 36.00
N PHE A 519 32.98 19.14 37.10
CA PHE A 519 34.13 20.03 37.14
C PHE A 519 35.37 19.12 37.15
N LEU A 520 36.04 19.00 36.01
CA LEU A 520 37.34 18.35 35.94
C LEU A 520 38.39 19.40 36.33
N PRO A 521 39.08 19.26 37.48
CA PRO A 521 40.17 20.17 37.80
C PRO A 521 41.24 20.03 36.70
N THR A 522 41.65 21.16 36.13
CA THR A 522 42.80 21.21 35.22
C THR A 522 44.04 20.78 36.01
N VAL A 523 44.68 19.71 35.56
CA VAL A 523 45.98 19.27 36.07
C VAL A 523 46.99 20.38 35.74
N PRO A 524 47.72 20.93 36.72
CA PRO A 524 48.79 21.88 36.43
C PRO A 524 49.87 21.19 35.59
N ALA A 525 50.38 21.91 34.58
CA ALA A 525 51.43 21.45 33.69
C ALA A 525 52.73 21.10 34.42
#